data_AF-A0A3C0DTA8-F1
#
_entry.id   AF-A0A3C0DTA8-F1
#
_cell.length_a   1.000
_cell.length_b   1.000
_cell.length_c   1.000
_cell.angle_alpha   90.00
_cell.angle_beta   90.00
_cell.angle_gamma   90.00
#
_symmetry.space_group_name_H-M   'P 1'
#
loop_
_entity.id
_entity.type
_entity.pdbx_description
1 polymer ?
#
loop_
_entity_poly.entity_id
_entity_poly.type
_entity_poly.pdbx_seq_one_letter_code
_entity_poly.pdbx_strand_id
1 'polypeptide(L)'
;MDDKRKQDESIEKDTWVPKNLLREMKSFADNEGKQMVGFMRSAIRNVVNTDDLSTAPEQEEDNRGWTLPARLTELLEAAAEATGKTPAQLMAACVSHSLEIVLLEEEAKRSAAKSKLDQLKQGDD
;
A
#
# COMPACT_ATOMS: atom_id res chain seq x y z
N MET A 1 41.41 46.33 -34.76
CA MET A 1 41.38 45.99 -36.19
C MET A 1 41.72 44.51 -36.26
N ASP A 2 40.75 43.65 -35.95
CA ASP A 2 39.90 42.91 -36.92
C ASP A 2 40.40 41.45 -36.93
N ASP A 3 39.62 40.39 -36.99
CA ASP A 3 38.19 40.17 -36.97
C ASP A 3 38.01 38.66 -36.67
N LYS A 4 36.83 38.32 -36.16
CA LYS A 4 36.26 36.99 -35.90
C LYS A 4 36.74 35.88 -36.85
N ARG A 5 36.85 34.68 -36.29
CA ARG A 5 35.89 33.63 -36.63
C ARG A 5 35.78 32.60 -35.50
N LYS A 6 34.62 32.63 -34.84
CA LYS A 6 34.10 31.55 -34.02
C LYS A 6 34.19 30.26 -34.84
N GLN A 7 34.88 29.25 -34.32
CA GLN A 7 34.48 27.87 -34.58
C GLN A 7 33.75 27.42 -33.33
N ASP A 8 32.48 27.82 -33.32
CA ASP A 8 31.43 27.14 -32.58
C ASP A 8 31.36 25.73 -33.15
N GLU A 9 32.24 24.84 -32.66
CA GLU A 9 32.01 23.40 -32.77
C GLU A 9 30.79 23.09 -31.91
N SER A 10 29.64 23.46 -32.46
CA SER A 10 28.39 22.77 -32.21
C SER A 10 28.69 21.32 -32.57
N ILE A 11 29.04 20.54 -31.54
CA ILE A 11 28.96 19.11 -31.57
C ILE A 11 27.49 18.85 -31.84
N GLU A 12 27.14 18.80 -33.12
CA GLU A 12 25.90 18.26 -33.62
C GLU A 12 25.96 16.79 -33.21
N LYS A 13 25.56 16.53 -31.97
CA LYS A 13 25.25 15.19 -31.51
C LYS A 13 24.07 14.81 -32.36
N ASP A 14 24.37 14.15 -33.48
CA ASP A 14 23.40 13.51 -34.35
C ASP A 14 22.45 12.75 -33.45
N THR A 15 21.31 13.39 -33.20
CA THR A 15 20.33 12.92 -32.25
C THR A 15 19.61 11.82 -33.00
N TRP A 16 20.22 10.62 -33.00
CA TRP A 16 19.63 9.36 -33.43
C TRP A 16 18.55 8.94 -32.43
N VAL A 17 17.71 9.88 -32.02
CA VAL A 17 16.50 9.61 -31.26
C VAL A 17 15.38 9.94 -32.23
N PRO A 18 14.66 8.92 -32.74
CA PRO A 18 13.55 9.12 -33.64
C PRO A 18 12.60 10.17 -33.05
N LYS A 19 12.24 11.21 -33.83
CA LYS A 19 11.35 12.30 -33.37
C LYS A 19 10.02 11.79 -32.80
N ASN A 20 9.62 10.60 -33.22
CA ASN A 20 8.44 9.89 -32.70
C ASN A 20 8.66 9.36 -31.28
N LEU A 21 9.85 8.84 -30.96
CA LEU A 21 10.20 8.39 -29.62
C LEU A 21 10.26 9.57 -28.63
N LEU A 22 10.87 10.69 -29.01
CA LEU A 22 10.86 11.90 -28.16
C LEU A 22 9.45 12.42 -27.91
N ARG A 23 8.57 12.33 -28.92
CA ARG A 23 7.17 12.72 -28.79
C ARG A 23 6.40 11.78 -27.89
N GLU A 24 6.64 10.48 -27.99
CA GLU A 24 6.05 9.46 -27.14
C GLU A 24 6.53 9.59 -25.70
N MET A 25 7.83 9.75 -25.47
CA MET A 25 8.39 10.01 -24.14
C MET A 25 7.85 11.30 -23.53
N LYS A 26 7.67 12.35 -24.33
CA LYS A 26 7.04 13.60 -23.86
C LYS A 26 5.56 13.39 -23.52
N SER A 27 4.81 12.73 -24.39
CA SER A 27 3.41 12.38 -24.18
C SER A 27 3.23 11.52 -22.93
N PHE A 28 4.12 10.58 -22.71
CA PHE A 28 4.16 9.69 -21.56
C PHE A 28 4.44 10.49 -20.28
N ALA A 29 5.49 11.33 -20.28
CA ALA A 29 5.79 12.21 -19.16
C ALA A 29 4.65 13.20 -18.85
N ASP A 30 3.96 13.72 -19.86
CA ASP A 30 2.82 14.61 -19.67
C ASP A 30 1.60 13.88 -19.10
N ASN A 31 1.30 12.66 -19.57
CA ASN A 31 0.14 11.88 -19.10
C ASN A 31 0.39 11.23 -17.74
N GLU A 32 1.51 10.54 -17.56
CA GLU A 32 1.88 9.92 -16.29
C GLU A 32 2.21 10.97 -15.23
N GLY A 33 2.85 12.08 -15.63
CA GLY A 33 3.07 13.22 -14.76
C GLY A 33 1.77 13.80 -14.23
N LYS A 34 0.75 13.96 -15.07
CA LYS A 34 -0.60 14.39 -14.63
C LYS A 34 -1.25 13.39 -13.67
N GLN A 35 -1.14 12.08 -13.96
CA GLN A 35 -1.68 11.04 -13.08
C GLN A 35 -0.99 11.05 -11.71
N MET A 36 0.33 11.13 -11.69
CA MET A 36 1.13 11.19 -10.46
C MET A 36 0.83 12.44 -9.64
N VAL A 37 0.69 13.60 -10.29
CA VAL A 37 0.32 14.85 -9.61
C VAL A 37 -1.13 14.79 -9.09
N GLY A 38 -2.05 14.13 -9.80
CA GLY A 38 -3.40 13.86 -9.32
C GLY A 38 -3.41 12.97 -8.08
N PHE A 39 -2.59 11.92 -8.08
CA PHE A 39 -2.42 11.02 -6.93
C PHE A 39 -1.87 11.77 -5.70
N MET A 40 -0.82 12.57 -5.85
CA MET A 40 -0.29 13.38 -4.74
C MET A 40 -1.31 14.38 -4.19
N ARG A 41 -2.05 15.07 -5.07
CA ARG A 41 -3.13 15.97 -4.62
C ARG A 41 -4.23 15.22 -3.86
N SER A 42 -4.55 13.99 -4.28
CA SER A 42 -5.52 13.13 -3.59
C SER A 42 -5.01 12.71 -2.21
N ALA A 43 -3.76 12.27 -2.11
CA ALA A 43 -3.13 11.92 -0.84
C ALA A 43 -3.11 13.12 0.13
N ILE A 44 -2.75 14.31 -0.35
CA ILE A 44 -2.78 15.54 0.46
C ILE A 44 -4.21 15.87 0.89
N ARG A 45 -5.20 15.79 -0.03
CA ARG A 45 -6.61 16.04 0.31
C ARG A 45 -7.11 15.08 1.37
N ASN A 46 -6.75 13.80 1.31
CA ASN A 46 -7.19 12.81 2.30
C ASN A 46 -6.56 13.04 3.68
N VAL A 47 -5.35 13.61 3.74
CA VAL A 47 -4.68 13.97 5.00
C VAL A 47 -5.17 15.31 5.55
N VAL A 48 -5.55 16.26 4.68
CA VAL A 48 -5.99 17.61 5.07
C VAL A 48 -7.51 17.68 5.33
N ASN A 49 -8.32 16.88 4.64
CA ASN A 49 -9.77 16.79 4.83
C ASN A 49 -10.15 15.54 5.64
N THR A 50 -9.54 15.35 6.81
CA THR A 50 -9.95 14.31 7.77
C THR A 50 -11.30 14.62 8.44
N ASP A 51 -11.78 15.86 8.38
CA ASP A 51 -12.91 16.33 9.19
C ASP A 51 -14.30 16.24 8.51
N ASP A 52 -14.41 15.66 7.31
CA ASP A 52 -15.70 15.48 6.61
C ASP A 52 -16.05 14.00 6.31
N LEU A 53 -15.38 13.05 6.96
CA LEU A 53 -15.78 11.63 6.96
C LEU A 53 -16.66 11.30 8.18
N SER A 54 -17.68 12.12 8.43
CA SER A 54 -18.86 11.68 9.17
C SER A 54 -19.97 11.31 8.20
N THR A 55 -19.63 10.43 7.26
CA THR A 55 -20.61 9.51 6.69
C THR A 55 -19.88 8.19 6.61
N ALA A 56 -19.99 7.43 7.71
CA ALA A 56 -19.81 6.00 7.63
C ALA A 56 -20.60 5.55 6.38
N PRO A 57 -19.98 4.85 5.42
CA PRO A 57 -20.80 4.11 4.49
C PRO A 57 -21.66 3.22 5.40
N GLU A 58 -22.99 3.35 5.32
CA GLU A 58 -23.84 2.25 5.72
C GLU A 58 -23.30 1.07 4.92
N GLN A 59 -22.52 0.22 5.60
CA GLN A 59 -22.32 -1.12 5.14
C GLN A 59 -23.74 -1.68 5.14
N GLU A 60 -24.40 -1.62 3.99
CA GLU A 60 -25.24 -2.73 3.61
C GLU A 60 -24.36 -3.95 3.86
N GLU A 61 -24.69 -4.69 4.92
CA GLU A 61 -24.14 -6.00 5.14
C GLU A 61 -24.47 -6.77 3.87
N ASP A 62 -23.51 -6.77 2.94
CA ASP A 62 -23.43 -7.67 1.83
C ASP A 62 -23.14 -9.03 2.46
N ASN A 63 -24.19 -9.54 3.11
CA ASN A 63 -24.34 -10.85 3.70
C ASN A 63 -24.45 -11.82 2.53
N ARG A 64 -23.43 -11.82 1.65
CA ARG A 64 -23.15 -12.94 0.77
C ARG A 64 -22.86 -14.07 1.73
N GLY A 65 -23.89 -14.86 1.99
CA GLY A 65 -23.92 -15.92 2.99
C GLY A 65 -22.76 -16.88 2.78
N TRP A 66 -21.68 -16.69 3.53
CA TRP A 66 -20.64 -17.68 3.73
C TRP A 66 -21.20 -18.68 4.72
N THR A 67 -22.04 -19.59 4.25
CA THR A 67 -22.49 -20.72 5.04
C THR A 67 -21.37 -21.75 5.13
N LEU A 68 -21.06 -22.19 6.34
CA LEU A 68 -20.11 -23.27 6.54
C LEU A 68 -20.66 -24.55 5.89
N PRO A 69 -19.82 -25.34 5.21
CA PRO A 69 -20.17 -26.70 4.80
C PRO A 69 -20.71 -27.51 5.98
N ALA A 70 -21.74 -28.34 5.76
CA ALA A 70 -22.45 -29.06 6.82
C ALA A 70 -21.52 -29.81 7.79
N ARG A 71 -20.48 -30.48 7.27
CA ARG A 71 -19.47 -31.16 8.09
C ARG A 71 -18.76 -30.25 9.09
N LEU A 72 -18.48 -29.00 8.71
CA LEU A 72 -17.83 -28.03 9.58
C LEU A 72 -18.81 -27.44 10.60
N THR A 73 -20.08 -27.27 10.22
CA THR A 73 -21.14 -26.89 11.14
C THR A 73 -21.34 -27.94 12.22
N GLU A 74 -21.46 -29.22 11.85
CA GLU A 74 -21.58 -30.35 12.79
C GLU A 74 -20.38 -30.43 13.75
N LEU A 75 -19.17 -30.24 13.23
CA LEU A 75 -17.96 -30.23 14.06
C LEU A 75 -17.96 -29.05 15.05
N LEU A 76 -18.38 -27.86 14.59
CA LEU A 76 -18.45 -26.67 15.41
C LEU A 76 -19.52 -26.79 16.50
N GLU A 77 -20.67 -27.41 16.19
CA GLU A 77 -21.71 -27.74 17.16
C GLU A 77 -21.22 -28.76 18.19
N ALA A 78 -20.57 -29.85 17.77
CA ALA A 78 -19.99 -30.83 18.70
C ALA A 78 -18.92 -30.19 19.61
N ALA A 79 -18.09 -29.30 19.08
CA ALA A 79 -17.10 -28.56 19.86
C ALA A 79 -17.76 -27.56 20.83
N ALA A 80 -18.85 -26.91 20.41
CA ALA A 80 -19.66 -26.04 21.25
C ALA A 80 -20.24 -26.80 22.45
N GLU A 81 -20.82 -27.97 22.20
CA GLU A 81 -21.33 -28.86 23.26
C GLU A 81 -20.22 -29.31 24.21
N ALA A 82 -19.09 -29.76 23.69
CA ALA A 82 -17.97 -30.25 24.51
C ALA A 82 -17.33 -29.16 25.37
N THR A 83 -17.37 -27.89 24.94
CA THR A 83 -16.75 -26.77 25.64
C THR A 83 -17.73 -25.92 26.44
N GLY A 84 -19.04 -26.15 26.30
CA GLY A 84 -20.09 -25.34 26.91
C GLY A 84 -20.18 -23.91 26.36
N LYS A 85 -19.58 -23.63 25.20
CA LYS A 85 -19.57 -22.31 24.53
C LYS A 85 -20.47 -22.35 23.31
N THR A 86 -21.01 -21.21 22.89
CA THR A 86 -21.76 -21.15 21.63
C THR A 86 -20.81 -21.27 20.43
N PRO A 87 -21.29 -21.77 19.27
CA PRO A 87 -20.52 -21.76 18.02
C PRO A 87 -19.90 -20.39 17.69
N ALA A 88 -20.65 -19.30 17.92
CA ALA A 88 -20.18 -17.94 17.71
C ALA A 88 -19.02 -17.56 18.64
N GLN A 89 -19.09 -17.93 19.92
CA GLN A 89 -18.01 -17.67 20.88
C GLN A 89 -16.75 -18.46 20.55
N LEU A 90 -16.88 -19.70 20.08
CA LEU A 90 -15.75 -20.50 19.62
C LEU A 90 -15.11 -19.89 18.39
N MET A 91 -15.90 -19.50 17.38
CA MET A 91 -15.39 -18.83 16.20
C MET A 91 -14.65 -17.54 16.55
N ALA A 92 -15.24 -16.70 17.42
CA ALA A 92 -14.60 -15.48 17.88
C ALA A 92 -13.26 -15.78 18.57
N ALA A 93 -13.22 -16.76 19.48
CA ALA A 93 -11.99 -17.14 20.17
C ALA A 93 -10.91 -17.67 19.21
N CYS A 94 -11.28 -18.51 18.23
CA CYS A 94 -10.37 -19.02 17.22
C CYS A 94 -9.79 -17.91 16.33
N VAL A 95 -10.63 -16.99 15.88
CA VAL A 95 -10.19 -15.86 15.06
C VAL A 95 -9.30 -14.92 15.87
N SER A 96 -9.69 -14.58 17.11
CA SER A 96 -8.88 -13.75 18.00
C SER A 96 -7.51 -14.35 18.24
N HIS A 97 -7.43 -15.65 18.56
CA HIS A 97 -6.16 -16.33 18.78
C HIS A 97 -5.29 -16.37 17.51
N SER A 98 -5.90 -16.62 16.34
CA SER A 98 -5.17 -16.62 15.07
C SER A 98 -4.58 -15.24 14.76
N LEU A 99 -5.31 -14.17 15.05
CA LEU A 99 -4.84 -12.80 14.84
C LEU A 99 -3.76 -12.39 15.86
N GLU A 100 -3.87 -12.84 17.11
CA GLU A 100 -2.87 -12.59 18.15
C GLU A 100 -1.49 -13.11 17.74
N ILE A 101 -1.41 -14.32 17.16
CA ILE A 101 -0.16 -14.89 16.66
C ILE A 101 0.47 -13.99 15.59
N VAL A 102 -0.33 -13.53 14.62
CA VAL A 102 0.15 -12.63 13.55
C VAL A 102 0.64 -11.30 14.14
N LEU A 103 -0.08 -10.73 15.10
CA LEU A 103 0.32 -9.49 15.76
C LEU A 103 1.65 -9.62 16.48
N LEU A 104 1.87 -10.72 17.21
CA LEU A 104 3.12 -10.99 17.91
C LEU A 104 4.30 -11.14 16.93
N GLU A 105 4.10 -11.84 15.81
CA GLU A 105 5.13 -11.96 14.77
C GLU A 105 5.49 -10.61 14.15
N GLU A 106 4.50 -9.79 13.83
CA GLU A 106 4.71 -8.45 13.29
C GLU A 106 5.36 -7.51 14.30
N GLU A 107 5.03 -7.63 15.59
CA GLU A 107 5.68 -6.89 16.66
C GLU A 107 7.15 -7.28 16.84
N ALA A 108 7.48 -8.57 16.71
CA ALA A 108 8.87 -9.04 16.73
C ALA A 108 9.66 -8.47 15.55
N LYS A 109 9.09 -8.48 14.33
CA LYS A 109 9.71 -7.86 13.14
C LYS A 109 9.93 -6.36 13.32
N ARG A 110 8.92 -5.65 13.85
CA ARG A 110 9.00 -4.22 14.15
C ARG A 110 10.10 -3.92 15.16
N SER A 111 10.19 -4.71 16.23
CA SER A 111 11.21 -4.57 17.26
C SER A 111 12.62 -4.79 16.71
N ALA A 112 12.80 -5.80 15.86
CA ALA A 112 14.06 -6.05 15.18
C ALA A 112 14.45 -4.91 14.23
N ALA A 113 13.50 -4.38 13.46
CA ALA A 113 13.73 -3.24 12.58
C ALA A 113 14.10 -1.97 13.36
N LYS A 114 13.41 -1.70 14.48
CA LYS A 114 13.72 -0.58 15.38
C LYS A 114 15.13 -0.71 15.96
N SER A 115 15.51 -1.90 16.44
CA SER A 115 16.86 -2.15 16.94
C SER A 115 17.93 -1.91 15.88
N LYS A 116 17.70 -2.34 14.62
CA LYS A 116 18.61 -2.05 13.51
C LYS A 116 18.73 -0.55 13.22
N LEU A 117 17.62 0.18 13.25
CA LEU A 117 17.62 1.63 13.07
C LEU A 117 18.41 2.35 14.18
N ASP A 118 18.24 1.92 15.43
CA ASP A 118 18.94 2.50 16.58
C ASP A 118 20.45 2.22 16.50
N GLN A 119 20.87 1.05 16.03
CA GLN A 119 22.28 0.73 15.77
C GLN A 119 22.92 1.64 14.70
N LEU A 120 22.19 1.92 13.62
CA LEU A 120 22.68 2.83 12.57
C LEU A 120 22.88 4.24 13.11
N LYS A 121 21.95 4.74 13.93
CA LYS A 121 22.06 6.07 14.54
C LYS A 121 23.22 6.21 15.52
N GLN A 122 23.64 5.11 16.16
CA GLN A 122 24.76 5.11 17.10
C GLN A 122 26.13 4.95 16.42
N GLY A 123 26.17 4.59 15.14
CA GLY A 123 27.41 4.41 14.37
C GLY A 123 27.84 5.65 13.55
N ASP A 124 27.10 6.75 13.65
CA ASP A 124 27.37 8.03 12.96
C ASP A 124 28.15 9.06 13.83
N ASP A 125 28.59 8.67 15.04
CA ASP A 125 29.53 9.41 15.91
C ASP A 125 30.95 8.79 15.85
#